data_AF-A0A732UHB6-F1
#
_entry.id   AF-A0A732UHB6-F1
#
_cell.length_a   1.000
_cell.length_b   1.000
_cell.length_c   1.000
_cell.angle_alpha   90.00
_cell.angle_beta   90.00
_cell.angle_gamma   90.00
#
_symmetry.space_group_name_H-M   'P 1'
#
loop_
_entity.id
_entity.type
_entity.pdbx_description
1 polymer ?
#
loop_
_entity_poly.entity_id
_entity_poly.type
_entity_poly.pdbx_seq_one_letter_code
_entity_poly.pdbx_strand_id
1 'polypeptide(L)'
;IVLTNLASQIGREEPNKVTLTGDARLDMNSLFGSQKATMKLKLKALPVFDKEKGAIYLQEMEVVDATVTPEKMQSVLQTLLPYLNQSLRSYFNQRPAYVLREDSSKGEALAKKLAKGIEVKPGEIVIPFTN
;
A
#
# COMPACT_ATOMS: atom_id res chain seq x y z
N ILE A 1 -10.55 -10.07 6.34
CA ILE A 1 -9.25 -9.59 6.85
C ILE A 1 -9.36 -8.10 7.14
N VAL A 2 -8.76 -7.62 8.22
CA VAL A 2 -8.70 -6.20 8.56
C VAL A 2 -7.23 -5.81 8.69
N LEU A 3 -6.79 -4.82 7.90
CA LEU A 3 -5.42 -4.32 7.87
C LEU A 3 -5.32 -3.00 8.64
N THR A 4 -4.37 -2.90 9.55
CA THR A 4 -4.18 -1.77 10.47
C THR A 4 -2.70 -1.46 10.65
N ASN A 5 -2.40 -0.30 11.24
CA ASN A 5 -1.03 0.12 11.58
C ASN A 5 -0.08 0.11 10.38
N LEU A 6 -0.57 0.62 9.24
CA LEU A 6 0.26 0.74 8.04
C LEU A 6 1.35 1.78 8.24
N ALA A 7 2.60 1.38 8.05
CA ALA A 7 3.77 2.24 8.10
C ALA A 7 4.56 2.13 6.79
N SER A 8 4.93 3.26 6.20
CA SER A 8 5.58 3.32 4.88
C SER A 8 7.08 3.57 4.97
N GLN A 9 7.83 2.93 4.06
CA GLN A 9 9.22 3.22 3.74
C GLN A 9 9.33 3.45 2.24
N ILE A 10 9.80 4.64 1.85
CA ILE A 10 9.76 5.11 0.46
C ILE A 10 11.17 5.05 -0.13
N GLY A 11 11.37 4.36 -1.25
CA GLY A 11 12.60 4.38 -2.04
C GLY A 11 13.87 3.92 -1.30
N ARG A 12 13.75 3.15 -0.21
CA ARG A 12 14.89 2.71 0.61
C ARG A 12 15.45 1.35 0.20
N GLU A 13 14.56 0.41 -0.16
CA GLU A 13 14.95 -0.95 -0.56
C GLU A 13 15.11 -1.06 -2.07
N GLU A 14 14.02 -0.78 -2.81
CA GLU A 14 14.01 -0.72 -4.26
C GLU A 14 13.84 0.73 -4.70
N PRO A 15 14.68 1.25 -5.62
CA PRO A 15 14.42 2.53 -6.26
C PRO A 15 13.03 2.56 -6.86
N ASN A 16 12.35 3.70 -6.78
CA ASN A 16 11.01 3.90 -7.34
C ASN A 16 9.87 3.08 -6.72
N LYS A 17 10.08 2.38 -5.59
CA LYS A 17 9.00 1.65 -4.91
C LYS A 17 8.80 2.11 -3.47
N VAL A 18 7.62 1.78 -2.96
CA VAL A 18 7.24 1.97 -1.56
C VAL A 18 7.04 0.59 -0.93
N THR A 19 7.68 0.40 0.22
CA THR A 19 7.44 -0.74 1.10
C THR A 19 6.49 -0.30 2.21
N LEU A 20 5.53 -1.14 2.56
CA LEU A 20 4.66 -0.93 3.72
C LEU A 20 4.81 -2.09 4.70
N THR A 21 4.76 -1.81 5.98
CA THR A 21 4.52 -2.83 7.01
C THR A 21 3.13 -2.62 7.61
N GLY A 22 2.50 -3.70 8.09
CA GLY A 22 1.20 -3.58 8.73
C GLY A 22 0.80 -4.82 9.51
N ASP A 23 -0.16 -4.63 10.42
CA ASP A 23 -0.78 -5.69 11.19
C ASP A 23 -2.12 -6.07 10.57
N ALA A 24 -2.37 -7.37 10.40
CA ALA A 24 -3.63 -7.87 9.89
C ALA A 24 -4.31 -8.81 10.89
N ARG A 25 -5.64 -8.69 11.01
CA ARG A 25 -6.50 -9.65 11.71
C ARG A 25 -7.32 -10.45 10.71
N LEU A 26 -7.34 -11.76 10.89
CA LEU A 26 -8.07 -12.69 10.05
C LEU A 26 -9.06 -13.44 10.92
N ASP A 27 -10.29 -13.47 10.43
CA ASP A 27 -11.32 -14.37 10.93
C ASP A 27 -11.64 -15.33 9.78
N MET A 28 -11.34 -16.60 10.00
CA MET A 28 -11.42 -17.63 8.97
C MET A 28 -12.43 -18.67 9.37
N ASN A 29 -13.38 -18.92 8.47
CA ASN A 29 -14.40 -19.93 8.67
C ASN A 29 -14.13 -21.12 7.75
N SER A 30 -14.16 -22.32 8.32
CA SER A 30 -14.07 -23.58 7.59
C SER A 30 -15.23 -24.49 7.98
N LEU A 31 -15.42 -25.58 7.23
CA LEU A 31 -16.42 -26.62 7.55
C LEU A 31 -16.22 -27.23 8.96
N PHE A 32 -15.01 -27.13 9.52
CA PHE A 32 -14.64 -27.71 10.81
C PHE A 32 -14.54 -26.67 11.94
N GLY A 33 -14.94 -25.42 11.69
CA GLY A 33 -14.98 -24.34 12.67
C GLY A 33 -14.27 -23.05 12.24
N SER A 34 -14.42 -22.02 13.07
CA SER A 34 -13.80 -20.71 12.89
C SER A 34 -12.46 -20.59 13.62
N GLN A 35 -11.44 -20.05 12.97
CA GLN A 35 -10.16 -19.72 13.59
C GLN A 35 -9.79 -18.27 13.35
N LYS A 36 -9.33 -17.62 14.41
CA LYS A 36 -8.79 -16.26 14.36
C LYS A 36 -7.27 -16.31 14.28
N ALA A 37 -6.71 -15.44 13.47
CA ALA A 37 -5.27 -15.30 13.31
C ALA A 37 -4.87 -13.83 13.26
N THR A 38 -3.64 -13.56 13.69
CA THR A 38 -2.98 -12.26 13.52
C THR A 38 -1.80 -12.43 12.59
N MET A 39 -1.54 -11.42 11.77
CA MET A 39 -0.47 -11.42 10.79
C MET A 39 0.35 -10.15 10.89
N LYS A 40 1.65 -10.28 10.66
CA LYS A 40 2.51 -9.16 10.27
C LYS A 40 2.80 -9.29 8.79
N LEU A 41 2.59 -8.19 8.07
CA LEU A 41 2.74 -8.09 6.64
C LEU A 41 3.85 -7.11 6.31
N LYS A 42 4.69 -7.51 5.35
CA LYS A 42 5.50 -6.59 4.55
C LYS A 42 4.92 -6.60 3.14
N LEU A 43 4.60 -5.42 2.64
CA LEU A 43 4.00 -5.19 1.33
C LEU A 43 4.93 -4.32 0.49
N LYS A 44 4.78 -4.39 -0.83
CA LYS A 44 5.47 -3.55 -1.79
C LYS A 44 4.48 -3.02 -2.81
N ALA A 45 4.71 -1.79 -3.26
CA ALA A 45 3.90 -1.13 -4.27
C ALA A 45 4.70 -0.14 -5.12
N LEU A 46 4.16 0.16 -6.30
CA LEU A 46 4.62 1.21 -7.20
C LEU A 46 3.79 2.48 -6.96
N PRO A 47 4.37 3.59 -6.46
CA PRO A 47 3.68 4.86 -6.40
C PRO A 47 3.46 5.40 -7.82
N VAL A 48 2.22 5.77 -8.14
CA VAL A 48 1.82 6.33 -9.43
C VAL A 48 0.98 7.59 -9.21
N PHE A 49 1.33 8.66 -9.92
CA PHE A 49 0.59 9.92 -9.86
C PHE A 49 -0.52 9.98 -10.91
N ASP A 50 -1.75 10.18 -10.45
CA ASP A 50 -2.92 10.46 -11.28
C ASP A 50 -3.08 11.99 -11.39
N LYS A 51 -2.84 12.52 -12.59
CA LYS A 51 -2.88 13.97 -12.87
C LYS A 51 -4.29 14.53 -12.78
N GLU A 52 -5.29 13.79 -13.25
CA GLU A 52 -6.68 14.24 -13.29
C GLU A 52 -7.23 14.40 -11.87
N LYS A 53 -6.86 13.47 -10.99
CA LYS A 53 -7.29 13.47 -9.59
C LYS A 53 -6.35 14.22 -8.65
N GLY A 54 -5.15 14.58 -9.12
CA GLY A 54 -4.09 15.17 -8.30
C GLY A 54 -3.74 14.27 -7.11
N ALA A 55 -3.61 12.96 -7.35
CA ALA A 55 -3.50 11.96 -6.28
C ALA A 55 -2.42 10.93 -6.55
N ILE A 56 -1.83 10.40 -5.48
CA ILE A 56 -0.82 9.33 -5.54
C ILE A 56 -1.48 8.02 -5.12
N TYR A 57 -1.43 7.04 -6.02
CA TYR A 57 -1.89 5.67 -5.80
C TYR A 57 -0.70 4.75 -5.56
N LEU A 58 -0.91 3.70 -4.77
CA LEU A 58 0.07 2.64 -4.56
C LEU A 58 -0.35 1.43 -5.38
N GLN A 59 0.02 1.43 -6.65
CA GLN A 59 -0.34 0.39 -7.60
C GLN A 59 0.52 -0.85 -7.43
N GLU A 60 0.09 -1.95 -8.05
CA GLU A 60 0.79 -3.23 -8.02
C GLU A 60 1.06 -3.77 -6.60
N MET A 61 0.23 -3.36 -5.63
CA MET A 61 0.36 -3.77 -4.23
C MET A 61 0.46 -5.29 -4.11
N GLU A 62 1.50 -5.77 -3.42
CA GLU A 62 1.71 -7.19 -3.19
C GLU A 62 2.35 -7.46 -1.84
N VAL A 63 2.05 -8.62 -1.28
CA VAL A 63 2.72 -9.15 -0.10
C VAL A 63 4.09 -9.67 -0.51
N VAL A 64 5.15 -9.17 0.13
CA VAL A 64 6.53 -9.65 -0.06
C VAL A 64 7.00 -10.53 1.10
N ASP A 65 6.45 -10.32 2.29
CA ASP A 65 6.67 -11.19 3.45
C ASP A 65 5.43 -11.20 4.35
N ALA A 66 5.16 -12.36 4.94
CA ALA A 66 4.02 -12.52 5.83
C ALA A 66 4.27 -13.59 6.89
N THR A 67 4.08 -13.21 8.14
CA THR A 67 4.12 -14.12 9.28
C THR A 67 2.73 -14.17 9.92
N VAL A 68 2.22 -15.37 10.19
CA VAL A 68 0.91 -15.57 10.83
C VAL A 68 1.03 -16.28 12.17
N THR A 69 0.15 -15.92 13.10
CA THR A 69 -0.02 -16.59 14.37
C THR A 69 -1.48 -17.01 14.52
N PRO A 70 -1.78 -18.28 14.83
CA PRO A 70 -0.85 -19.39 15.10
C PRO A 70 -0.16 -19.96 13.85
N GLU A 71 1.03 -20.53 14.01
CA GLU A 71 1.91 -21.00 12.91
C GLU A 71 1.24 -22.00 11.97
N LYS A 72 0.36 -22.87 12.49
CA LYS A 72 -0.44 -23.82 11.69
C LYS A 72 -1.26 -23.16 10.57
N MET A 73 -1.49 -21.85 10.64
CA MET A 73 -2.22 -21.08 9.63
C MET A 73 -1.34 -20.65 8.44
N GLN A 74 -0.02 -20.83 8.52
CA GLN A 74 0.92 -20.36 7.49
C GLN A 74 0.65 -21.04 6.14
N SER A 75 0.36 -22.34 6.13
CA SER A 75 0.03 -23.08 4.89
C SER A 75 -1.27 -22.56 4.26
N VAL A 76 -2.29 -22.27 5.08
CA VAL A 76 -3.56 -21.74 4.60
C VAL A 76 -3.38 -20.33 4.04
N LEU A 77 -2.57 -19.50 4.70
CA LEU A 77 -2.22 -18.17 4.19
C LEU A 77 -1.53 -18.26 2.83
N GLN A 78 -0.59 -19.20 2.63
CA GLN A 78 0.07 -19.38 1.35
C GLN A 78 -0.92 -19.71 0.22
N THR A 79 -1.92 -20.56 0.50
CA THR A 79 -2.99 -20.86 -0.48
C THR A 79 -3.87 -19.65 -0.78
N LEU A 80 -4.10 -18.79 0.22
CA LEU A 80 -4.95 -17.60 0.08
C LEU A 80 -4.20 -16.37 -0.43
N LEU A 81 -2.87 -16.41 -0.50
CA LEU A 81 -2.02 -15.28 -0.85
C LEU A 81 -2.37 -14.64 -2.21
N PRO A 82 -2.67 -15.40 -3.29
CA PRO A 82 -3.07 -14.80 -4.56
C PRO A 82 -4.35 -13.95 -4.43
N TYR A 83 -5.33 -14.41 -3.66
CA TYR A 83 -6.59 -13.68 -3.41
C TYR A 83 -6.36 -12.44 -2.55
N LEU A 84 -5.45 -12.54 -1.57
CA LEU A 84 -5.04 -11.39 -0.76
C LEU A 84 -4.36 -10.33 -1.64
N ASN A 85 -3.41 -10.74 -2.50
CA ASN A 85 -2.73 -9.83 -3.44
C ASN A 85 -3.73 -9.17 -4.40
N GLN A 86 -4.67 -9.93 -4.96
CA GLN A 86 -5.72 -9.37 -5.80
C GLN A 86 -6.57 -8.33 -5.04
N SER A 87 -6.99 -8.66 -3.81
CA SER A 87 -7.79 -7.75 -2.98
C SER A 87 -7.03 -6.47 -2.62
N LEU A 88 -5.74 -6.59 -2.28
CA LEU A 88 -4.85 -5.45 -2.02
C LEU A 88 -4.74 -4.56 -3.25
N ARG A 89 -4.45 -5.14 -4.43
CA ARG A 89 -4.38 -4.39 -5.70
C ARG A 89 -5.69 -3.67 -5.99
N SER A 90 -6.82 -4.36 -5.92
CA SER A 90 -8.13 -3.74 -6.16
C SER A 90 -8.41 -2.57 -5.21
N TYR A 91 -8.10 -2.72 -3.92
CA TYR A 91 -8.30 -1.68 -2.93
C TYR A 91 -7.41 -0.45 -3.17
N PHE A 92 -6.09 -0.65 -3.30
CA PHE A 92 -5.12 0.46 -3.41
C PHE A 92 -5.08 1.10 -4.81
N ASN A 93 -5.58 0.42 -5.85
CA ASN A 93 -5.77 1.04 -7.16
C ASN A 93 -6.96 2.01 -7.19
N GLN A 94 -7.94 1.83 -6.30
CA GLN A 94 -9.13 2.68 -6.21
C GLN A 94 -9.03 3.74 -5.10
N ARG A 95 -8.22 3.49 -4.08
CA ARG A 95 -8.03 4.40 -2.95
C ARG A 95 -6.65 5.04 -3.01
N PRO A 96 -6.58 6.36 -3.23
CA PRO A 96 -5.30 7.05 -3.23
C PRO A 96 -4.69 7.01 -1.83
N ALA A 97 -3.37 6.85 -1.76
CA ALA A 97 -2.61 6.96 -0.53
C ALA A 97 -2.42 8.43 -0.12
N TYR A 98 -2.42 9.34 -1.09
CA TYR A 98 -2.33 10.78 -0.86
C TYR A 98 -3.13 11.55 -1.93
N VAL A 99 -3.81 12.63 -1.54
CA VAL A 99 -4.55 13.51 -2.46
C VAL A 99 -4.12 14.94 -2.22
N LEU A 100 -3.65 15.61 -3.27
CA LEU A 100 -3.23 17.01 -3.21
C LEU A 100 -4.43 17.91 -2.96
N ARG A 101 -4.34 18.77 -1.94
CA ARG A 101 -5.39 19.71 -1.59
C ARG A 101 -5.00 21.16 -1.87
N GLU A 102 -5.96 21.93 -2.34
CA GLU A 102 -5.76 23.36 -2.66
C GLU A 102 -5.81 24.27 -1.43
N ASP A 103 -6.44 23.79 -0.36
CA ASP A 103 -6.65 24.51 0.90
C ASP A 103 -5.57 24.25 1.96
N SER A 104 -4.60 23.38 1.67
CA SER A 104 -3.56 22.96 2.60
C SER A 104 -2.39 23.94 2.64
N SER A 105 -1.68 24.08 1.52
CA SER A 105 -0.54 24.97 1.41
C SER A 105 -0.41 25.51 -0.01
N LYS A 106 0.28 26.64 -0.17
CA LYS A 106 0.55 27.21 -1.50
C LYS A 106 1.34 26.23 -2.38
N GLY A 107 2.30 25.50 -1.80
CA GLY A 107 3.08 24.50 -2.52
C GLY A 107 2.23 23.33 -3.00
N GLU A 108 1.32 22.84 -2.16
CA GLU A 108 0.43 21.73 -2.53
C GLU A 108 -0.64 22.15 -3.56
N ALA A 109 -1.17 23.36 -3.44
CA ALA A 109 -2.07 23.93 -4.45
C ALA A 109 -1.40 24.10 -5.81
N LEU A 110 -0.12 24.52 -5.83
CA LEU A 110 0.68 24.59 -7.04
C LEU A 110 0.99 23.21 -7.60
N ALA A 111 1.37 22.25 -6.74
CA ALA A 111 1.60 20.87 -7.11
C ALA A 111 0.36 20.30 -7.82
N LYS A 112 -0.83 20.48 -7.27
CA LYS A 112 -2.06 19.98 -7.89
C LYS A 112 -2.28 20.54 -9.30
N LYS A 113 -1.90 21.79 -9.56
CA LYS A 113 -2.08 22.46 -10.86
C LYS A 113 -0.99 22.13 -11.87
N LEU A 114 0.24 21.92 -11.42
CA LEU A 114 1.42 21.88 -12.28
C LEU A 114 2.09 20.49 -12.33
N ALA A 115 1.75 19.58 -11.43
CA ALA A 115 2.39 18.28 -11.33
C ALA A 115 2.25 17.49 -12.64
N LYS A 116 3.39 17.12 -13.21
CA LYS A 116 3.47 16.23 -14.38
C LYS A 116 3.80 14.78 -14.02
N GLY A 117 4.09 14.51 -12.77
CA GLY A 117 4.48 13.20 -12.27
C GLY A 117 5.06 13.29 -10.87
N ILE A 118 5.70 12.21 -10.46
CA ILE A 118 6.39 12.08 -9.19
C ILE A 118 7.77 11.48 -9.42
N GLU A 119 8.69 11.81 -8.53
CA GLU A 119 10.01 11.21 -8.40
C GLU A 119 10.13 10.60 -7.00
N VAL A 120 10.55 9.34 -6.91
CA VAL A 120 10.70 8.66 -5.62
C VAL A 120 12.16 8.79 -5.19
N LYS A 121 12.38 9.42 -4.03
CA LYS A 121 13.70 9.52 -3.39
C LYS A 121 13.72 8.74 -2.09
N PRO A 122 14.90 8.38 -1.56
CA PRO A 122 14.99 7.70 -0.27
C PRO A 122 14.32 8.53 0.85
N GLY A 123 13.18 8.06 1.32
CA GLY A 123 12.40 8.70 2.39
C GLY A 123 11.27 9.62 1.94
N GLU A 124 11.14 9.97 0.66
CA GLU A 124 10.15 10.95 0.20
C GLU A 124 9.70 10.76 -1.26
N ILE A 125 8.52 11.26 -1.58
CA ILE A 125 8.03 11.39 -2.95
C ILE A 125 8.05 12.87 -3.31
N VAL A 126 8.79 13.23 -4.34
CA VAL A 126 8.95 14.59 -4.83
C VAL A 126 8.00 14.82 -6.01
N ILE A 127 7.31 15.95 -6.00
CA ILE A 127 6.49 16.42 -7.12
C ILE A 127 7.22 17.58 -7.78
N PRO A 128 7.90 17.38 -8.92
CA PRO A 128 8.62 18.45 -9.58
C PRO A 128 7.66 19.40 -10.31
N PHE A 129 7.93 20.70 -10.22
CA PHE A 129 7.18 21.74 -10.93
C PHE A 129 7.75 22.05 -12.32
N THR A 130 9.00 21.64 -12.54
CA THR A 130 9.72 21.76 -13.81
C THR A 130 10.22 20.38 -14.23
N ASN A 131 10.45 20.18 -15.52
CA ASN A 131 11.12 18.97 -15.99
C ASN A 131 12.59 18.97 -15.56
#